data_AF-A0A2A2QIC0-F1
#
_entry.id   AF-A0A2A2QIC0-F1
#
_cell.length_a   1.000
_cell.length_b   1.000
_cell.length_c   1.000
_cell.angle_alpha   90.00
_cell.angle_beta   90.00
_cell.angle_gamma   90.00
#
_symmetry.space_group_name_H-M   'P 1'
#
loop_
_entity.id
_entity.type
_entity.pdbx_description
1 polymer ?
#
loop_
_entity_poly.entity_id
_entity_poly.type
_entity_poly.pdbx_seq_one_letter_code
_entity_poly.pdbx_strand_id
1 'polypeptide(L)'
;MGLFDRFRSKKPAPSSDYERLSALGDDPDAWDELDDDALKAVVMIKCIEYGVSQDGARIAGLFALYRQVMARLDVRDRLELLTKFSSMTEQQKGQGHMGLMMFLAGDDNPAVQSSAALSLSVLFDPEESHELAGPAFVIRTLMNRESDPEAQGNGLGGVLLLGDKRVMPLLEAAWEQLSETAQLAMTRAKSGFVSEGIVEFWLNCLESGCSESVFGSVVAAIAKMPAIAQVPMVVDFERRFPAYAGGEPLITLSQTSFSDYLEQIRPRLDILEEEESEPKVIPKIFEIWRNPEQFRGLVG
;
A
#
# COMPACT_ATOMS: atom_id res chain seq x y z
N MET A 1 49.22 -0.25 33.45
CA MET A 1 48.23 0.55 32.70
C MET A 1 48.85 0.91 31.37
N GLY A 2 48.40 0.26 30.30
CA GLY A 2 49.07 0.27 29.00
C GLY A 2 48.86 1.56 28.22
N LEU A 3 49.88 1.97 27.48
CA LEU A 3 49.92 3.14 26.58
C LEU A 3 48.85 3.14 25.47
N PHE A 4 48.00 2.12 25.38
CA PHE A 4 47.00 1.92 24.34
C PHE A 4 45.57 2.36 24.73
N ASP A 5 45.32 2.76 26.00
CA ASP A 5 44.00 3.27 26.44
C ASP A 5 43.67 4.68 25.92
N ARG A 6 44.59 5.35 25.20
CA ARG A 6 44.40 6.70 24.65
C ARG A 6 43.80 6.76 23.25
N PHE A 7 43.53 5.62 22.62
CA PHE A 7 42.92 5.53 21.27
C PHE A 7 41.55 4.85 21.27
N ARG A 8 40.78 4.96 22.35
CA ARG A 8 39.32 4.92 22.19
C ARG A 8 38.93 6.18 21.42
N SER A 9 38.71 6.02 20.12
CA SER A 9 38.19 7.09 19.27
C SER A 9 36.88 7.58 19.88
N LYS A 10 36.96 8.73 20.55
CA LYS A 10 35.75 9.51 20.81
C LYS A 10 35.23 9.88 19.42
N LYS A 11 34.13 9.25 18.99
CA LYS A 11 33.37 9.72 17.83
C LYS A 11 33.23 11.24 17.99
N PRO A 12 33.61 12.04 16.99
CA PRO A 12 33.45 13.49 17.08
C PRO A 12 32.00 13.81 17.43
N ALA A 13 31.79 14.76 18.32
CA ALA A 13 30.46 15.19 18.67
C ALA A 13 29.75 15.66 17.39
N PRO A 14 28.52 15.20 17.13
CA PRO A 14 27.77 15.58 15.94
C PRO A 14 27.65 17.11 15.87
N SER A 15 28.07 17.66 14.74
CA SER A 15 28.19 19.09 14.46
C SER A 15 26.88 19.74 13.99
N SER A 16 25.86 18.92 13.71
CA SER A 16 24.49 19.35 13.38
C SER A 16 23.45 18.46 14.07
N ASP A 17 22.23 18.98 14.24
CA ASP A 17 21.10 18.21 14.78
C ASP A 17 20.84 16.93 13.95
N TYR A 18 21.09 16.98 12.64
CA TYR A 18 21.02 15.81 11.76
C TYR A 18 22.02 14.72 12.18
N GLU A 19 23.30 15.06 12.35
CA GLU A 19 24.33 14.09 12.73
C GLU A 19 24.04 13.48 14.11
N ARG A 20 23.45 14.27 15.02
CA ARG A 20 23.06 13.80 16.35
C ARG A 20 21.93 12.78 16.27
N LEU A 21 20.85 13.12 15.57
CA LEU A 21 19.71 12.21 15.41
C LEU A 21 20.08 10.96 14.61
N SER A 22 20.92 11.09 13.59
CA SER A 22 21.45 9.95 12.86
C SER A 22 22.27 9.04 13.79
N ALA A 23 23.17 9.58 14.62
CA ALA A 23 23.94 8.76 15.55
C ALA A 23 23.05 8.02 16.56
N LEU A 24 21.98 8.66 17.05
CA LEU A 24 20.99 8.02 17.95
C LEU A 24 20.27 6.85 17.28
N GLY A 25 19.98 6.93 15.98
CA GLY A 25 19.36 5.82 15.26
C GLY A 25 20.25 4.58 15.11
N ASP A 26 21.57 4.72 15.33
CA ASP A 26 22.53 3.61 15.33
C ASP A 26 22.86 3.10 16.74
N ASP A 27 22.22 3.64 17.78
CA ASP A 27 22.47 3.33 19.19
C ASP A 27 21.22 2.74 19.87
N PRO A 28 21.05 1.39 19.86
CA PRO A 28 19.88 0.74 20.44
C PRO A 28 19.65 1.04 21.91
N ASP A 29 20.72 1.28 22.68
CA ASP A 29 20.63 1.57 24.11
C ASP A 29 20.01 2.94 24.38
N ALA A 30 20.00 3.84 23.39
CA ALA A 30 19.43 5.18 23.51
C ALA A 30 17.94 5.26 23.12
N TRP A 31 17.36 4.24 22.48
CA TRP A 31 16.02 4.33 21.90
C TRP A 31 14.90 4.46 22.94
N ASP A 32 15.05 3.81 24.09
CA ASP A 32 14.07 3.85 25.18
C ASP A 32 14.00 5.24 25.84
N GLU A 33 15.05 6.04 25.72
CA GLU A 33 15.14 7.40 26.28
C GLU A 33 14.59 8.48 25.36
N LEU A 34 14.36 8.17 24.08
CA LEU A 34 13.78 9.12 23.13
C LEU A 34 12.33 9.39 23.48
N ASP A 35 11.88 10.64 23.41
CA ASP A 35 10.44 10.93 23.33
C ASP A 35 9.90 10.54 21.93
N ASP A 36 8.58 10.55 21.78
CA ASP A 36 7.94 10.08 20.54
C ASP A 36 8.29 10.96 19.33
N ASP A 37 8.46 12.27 19.51
CA ASP A 37 8.84 13.19 18.43
C ASP A 37 10.29 12.97 17.98
N ALA A 38 11.21 12.74 18.92
CA ALA A 38 12.58 12.37 18.63
C ALA A 38 12.66 11.01 17.94
N LEU A 39 11.89 10.01 18.40
CA LEU A 39 11.82 8.70 17.75
C LEU A 39 11.30 8.80 16.31
N LYS A 40 10.22 9.58 16.10
CA LYS A 40 9.69 9.91 14.77
C LYS A 40 10.75 10.55 13.87
N ALA A 41 11.53 11.50 14.38
CA ALA A 41 12.59 12.15 13.63
C ALA A 41 13.75 11.18 13.28
N VAL A 42 14.19 10.38 14.25
CA VAL A 42 15.27 9.40 14.07
C VAL A 42 14.89 8.34 13.03
N VAL A 43 13.69 7.75 13.11
CA VAL A 43 13.27 6.73 12.13
C VAL A 43 13.15 7.32 10.72
N MET A 44 12.65 8.55 10.56
CA MET A 44 12.60 9.21 9.25
C MET A 44 14.00 9.39 8.67
N ILE A 45 14.97 9.87 9.46
CA ILE A 45 16.37 10.02 9.01
C ILE A 45 16.94 8.67 8.57
N LYS A 46 16.72 7.61 9.34
CA LYS A 46 17.24 6.28 8.99
C LYS A 46 16.58 5.67 7.76
N CYS A 47 15.28 5.90 7.55
CA CYS A 47 14.61 5.53 6.31
C CYS A 47 15.18 6.30 5.09
N ILE A 48 15.51 7.59 5.24
CA ILE A 48 16.15 8.38 4.18
C ILE A 48 17.55 7.86 3.89
N GLU A 49 18.37 7.65 4.92
CA GLU A 49 19.74 7.13 4.77
C GLU A 49 19.74 5.77 4.07
N TYR A 50 18.84 4.87 4.46
CA TYR A 50 18.65 3.59 3.77
C TYR A 50 18.16 3.80 2.34
N GLY A 51 17.13 4.64 2.12
CA GLY A 51 16.59 4.87 0.79
C GLY A 51 17.61 5.42 -0.21
N VAL A 52 18.55 6.25 0.25
CA VAL A 52 19.61 6.83 -0.58
C VAL A 52 20.78 5.88 -0.78
N SER A 53 21.22 5.20 0.28
CA SER A 53 22.40 4.30 0.20
C SER A 53 22.07 2.92 -0.37
N GLN A 54 20.83 2.46 -0.16
CA GLN A 54 20.36 1.10 -0.40
C GLN A 54 21.27 0.02 0.19
N ASP A 55 22.01 0.36 1.25
CA ASP A 55 22.96 -0.53 1.89
C ASP A 55 22.24 -1.61 2.69
N GLY A 56 22.34 -2.85 2.23
CA GLY A 56 21.73 -4.02 2.86
C GLY A 56 22.18 -4.24 4.31
N ALA A 57 23.37 -3.77 4.70
CA ALA A 57 23.86 -3.89 6.08
C ALA A 57 23.02 -3.07 7.07
N ARG A 58 22.30 -2.05 6.61
CA ARG A 58 21.43 -1.19 7.44
C ARG A 58 20.08 -1.81 7.76
N ILE A 59 19.65 -2.80 6.97
CA ILE A 59 18.30 -3.37 7.05
C ILE A 59 18.00 -3.89 8.46
N ALA A 60 18.87 -4.72 9.03
CA ALA A 60 18.61 -5.33 10.34
C ALA A 60 18.44 -4.29 11.46
N GLY A 61 19.29 -3.25 11.48
CA GLY A 61 19.20 -2.15 12.44
C GLY A 61 17.95 -1.31 12.26
N LEU A 62 17.58 -1.01 11.01
CA LEU A 62 16.40 -0.23 10.69
C LEU A 62 15.10 -0.96 11.05
N PHE A 63 15.02 -2.27 10.83
CA PHE A 63 13.91 -3.10 11.34
C PHE A 63 13.85 -3.14 12.86
N ALA A 64 14.99 -3.16 13.55
CA ALA A 64 15.02 -3.11 15.01
C ALA A 64 14.51 -1.77 15.55
N LEU A 65 14.93 -0.66 14.94
CA LEU A 65 14.43 0.68 15.27
C LEU A 65 12.92 0.80 14.96
N TYR A 66 12.48 0.28 13.81
CA TYR A 66 11.06 0.35 13.43
C TYR A 66 10.15 -0.47 14.36
N ARG A 67 10.64 -1.58 14.92
CA ARG A 67 9.91 -2.30 15.97
C ARG A 67 9.67 -1.43 17.21
N GLN A 68 10.60 -0.54 17.58
CA GLN A 68 10.37 0.41 18.67
C GLN A 68 9.28 1.43 18.31
N VAL A 69 9.25 1.87 17.05
CA VAL A 69 8.17 2.71 16.54
C VAL A 69 6.82 2.02 16.67
N MET A 70 6.70 0.76 16.23
CA MET A 70 5.44 0.00 16.36
C MET A 70 5.03 -0.28 17.80
N ALA A 71 5.99 -0.47 18.70
CA ALA A 71 5.70 -0.73 20.11
C ALA A 71 5.18 0.50 20.87
N ARG A 72 5.51 1.71 20.38
CA ARG A 72 5.24 2.98 21.08
C ARG A 72 4.17 3.83 20.40
N LEU A 73 4.17 3.87 19.08
CA LEU A 73 3.29 4.73 18.29
C LEU A 73 2.06 3.96 17.83
N ASP A 74 0.91 4.62 17.84
CA ASP A 74 -0.32 4.03 17.32
C ASP A 74 -0.31 3.98 15.78
N VAL A 75 -1.32 3.33 15.20
CA VAL A 75 -1.45 3.20 13.74
C VAL A 75 -1.57 4.57 13.06
N ARG A 76 -2.23 5.54 13.70
CA ARG A 76 -2.42 6.87 13.14
C ARG A 76 -1.09 7.62 13.04
N ASP A 77 -0.28 7.60 14.09
CA ASP A 77 1.06 8.17 14.10
C ASP A 77 1.95 7.55 13.01
N ARG A 78 1.87 6.24 12.81
CA ARG A 78 2.62 5.52 11.76
C ARG A 78 2.16 5.90 10.35
N LEU A 79 0.86 6.10 10.13
CA LEU A 79 0.32 6.63 8.87
C LEU A 79 0.71 8.09 8.62
N GLU A 80 0.75 8.93 9.66
CA GLU A 80 1.24 10.32 9.57
C GLU A 80 2.73 10.36 9.21
N LEU A 81 3.55 9.48 9.82
CA LEU A 81 4.96 9.28 9.46
C LEU A 81 5.13 8.88 7.99
N LEU A 82 4.38 7.86 7.54
CA LEU A 82 4.40 7.39 6.15
C LEU A 82 4.02 8.52 5.19
N THR A 83 2.94 9.24 5.47
CA THR A 83 2.47 10.37 4.63
C THR A 83 3.55 11.45 4.51
N LYS A 84 4.19 11.81 5.62
CA LYS A 84 5.29 12.78 5.64
C LYS A 84 6.49 12.27 4.83
N PHE A 85 6.87 11.00 4.99
CA PHE A 85 7.97 10.40 4.25
C PHE A 85 7.69 10.38 2.74
N SER A 86 6.51 9.89 2.31
CA SER A 86 6.09 9.88 0.91
C SER A 86 6.12 11.28 0.30
N SER A 87 5.60 12.29 1.00
CA SER A 87 5.62 13.68 0.51
C SER A 87 7.04 14.21 0.35
N MET A 88 7.95 13.90 1.29
CA MET A 88 9.36 14.26 1.17
C MET A 88 10.03 13.58 -0.02
N THR A 89 9.80 12.27 -0.21
CA THR A 89 10.31 11.52 -1.37
C THR A 89 9.81 12.11 -2.68
N GLU A 90 8.53 12.46 -2.78
CA GLU A 90 7.96 13.11 -3.96
C GLU A 90 8.62 14.47 -4.25
N GLN A 91 8.77 15.32 -3.23
CA GLN A 91 9.46 16.62 -3.34
C GLN A 91 10.91 16.48 -3.78
N GLN A 92 11.57 15.38 -3.39
CA GLN A 92 12.93 15.02 -3.80
C GLN A 92 12.96 14.15 -5.06
N LYS A 93 11.91 14.18 -5.88
CA LYS A 93 11.83 13.48 -7.17
C LYS A 93 12.13 11.99 -7.08
N GLY A 94 11.56 11.31 -6.10
CA GLY A 94 11.73 9.87 -5.90
C GLY A 94 13.02 9.49 -5.16
N GLN A 95 13.90 10.45 -4.87
CA GLN A 95 15.12 10.15 -4.12
C GLN A 95 14.76 9.60 -2.73
N GLY A 96 15.32 8.44 -2.40
CA GLY A 96 15.05 7.77 -1.14
C GLY A 96 13.79 6.93 -1.10
N HIS A 97 13.10 6.70 -2.23
CA HIS A 97 11.85 5.90 -2.28
C HIS A 97 12.00 4.51 -1.64
N MET A 98 13.18 3.90 -1.69
CA MET A 98 13.44 2.60 -1.05
C MET A 98 13.27 2.63 0.48
N GLY A 99 13.27 3.81 1.12
CA GLY A 99 12.89 3.93 2.53
C GLY A 99 11.44 3.54 2.82
N LEU A 100 10.53 3.63 1.83
CA LEU A 100 9.15 3.16 1.94
C LEU A 100 9.04 1.65 2.17
N MET A 101 10.09 0.89 1.80
CA MET A 101 10.16 -0.53 2.12
C MET A 101 10.04 -0.78 3.62
N MET A 102 10.46 0.13 4.49
CA MET A 102 10.31 -0.08 5.93
C MET A 102 8.87 -0.14 6.39
N PHE A 103 8.00 0.68 5.81
CA PHE A 103 6.57 0.68 6.11
C PHE A 103 5.88 -0.51 5.44
N LEU A 104 6.27 -0.85 4.21
CA LEU A 104 5.72 -1.99 3.49
C LEU A 104 6.12 -3.33 4.11
N ALA A 105 7.36 -3.43 4.59
CA ALA A 105 7.98 -4.68 5.00
C ALA A 105 8.05 -4.89 6.50
N GLY A 106 8.19 -3.80 7.25
CA GLY A 106 8.42 -3.81 8.69
C GLY A 106 7.18 -3.53 9.51
N ASP A 107 6.13 -2.94 8.93
CA ASP A 107 4.87 -2.71 9.61
C ASP A 107 3.95 -3.94 9.60
N ASP A 108 3.13 -4.08 10.63
CA ASP A 108 2.17 -5.18 10.83
C ASP A 108 0.71 -4.76 10.57
N ASN A 109 0.47 -3.45 10.37
CA ASN A 109 -0.86 -2.93 10.16
C ASN A 109 -1.22 -2.91 8.66
N PRO A 110 -2.36 -3.51 8.26
CA PRO A 110 -2.80 -3.54 6.87
C PRO A 110 -2.88 -2.17 6.19
N ALA A 111 -3.31 -1.13 6.92
CA ALA A 111 -3.44 0.21 6.37
C ALA A 111 -2.07 0.81 6.05
N VAL A 112 -1.08 0.63 6.93
CA VAL A 112 0.29 1.13 6.70
C VAL A 112 0.94 0.38 5.54
N GLN A 113 0.83 -0.95 5.50
CA GLN A 113 1.38 -1.78 4.42
C GLN A 113 0.78 -1.41 3.06
N SER A 114 -0.55 -1.30 2.97
CA SER A 114 -1.28 -0.92 1.76
C SER A 114 -0.90 0.49 1.29
N SER A 115 -0.86 1.48 2.20
CA SER A 115 -0.47 2.85 1.87
C SER A 115 0.99 2.95 1.42
N ALA A 116 1.88 2.14 2.01
CA ALA A 116 3.29 2.10 1.63
C ALA A 116 3.49 1.45 0.25
N ALA A 117 2.77 0.37 -0.05
CA ALA A 117 2.79 -0.25 -1.37
C ALA A 117 2.31 0.71 -2.47
N LEU A 118 1.22 1.43 -2.23
CA LEU A 118 0.70 2.46 -3.14
C LEU A 118 1.74 3.57 -3.34
N SER A 119 2.25 4.14 -2.25
CA SER A 119 3.24 5.22 -2.29
C SER A 119 4.50 4.80 -3.04
N LEU A 120 5.02 3.61 -2.76
CA LEU A 120 6.21 3.10 -3.42
C LEU A 120 5.95 2.87 -4.90
N SER A 121 4.78 2.37 -5.28
CA SER A 121 4.42 2.16 -6.69
C SER A 121 4.45 3.45 -7.51
N VAL A 122 4.01 4.58 -6.94
CA VAL A 122 3.94 5.87 -7.66
C VAL A 122 5.21 6.73 -7.52
N LEU A 123 6.03 6.48 -6.49
CA LEU A 123 7.27 7.21 -6.21
C LEU A 123 8.54 6.44 -6.62
N PHE A 124 8.39 5.22 -7.11
CA PHE A 124 9.51 4.44 -7.64
C PHE A 124 10.13 5.17 -8.83
N ASP A 125 11.45 5.33 -8.80
CA ASP A 125 12.18 5.95 -9.89
C ASP A 125 12.51 4.92 -10.96
N PRO A 126 11.93 5.00 -12.17
CA PRO A 126 12.28 4.10 -13.24
C PRO A 126 13.69 4.50 -13.74
N GLU A 127 14.73 3.72 -13.39
CA GLU A 127 16.01 3.83 -14.10
C GLU A 127 15.84 3.50 -15.60
N GLU A 128 14.77 2.77 -15.95
CA GLU A 128 14.40 2.38 -17.30
C GLU A 128 13.06 2.99 -17.72
N SER A 129 12.85 3.26 -19.01
CA SER A 129 11.66 3.91 -19.60
C SER A 129 10.35 3.10 -19.51
N HIS A 130 10.22 2.18 -18.56
CA HIS A 130 9.04 1.37 -18.33
C HIS A 130 8.08 2.11 -17.41
N GLU A 131 6.98 2.62 -17.97
CA GLU A 131 5.98 3.42 -17.25
C GLU A 131 5.45 2.72 -15.99
N LEU A 132 5.26 1.39 -16.03
CA LEU A 132 4.76 0.59 -14.91
C LEU A 132 5.87 -0.04 -14.05
N ALA A 133 7.11 0.47 -14.12
CA ALA A 133 8.24 -0.09 -13.37
C ALA A 133 7.98 -0.15 -11.86
N GLY A 134 7.39 0.90 -11.29
CA GLY A 134 7.05 0.97 -9.86
C GLY A 134 6.05 -0.11 -9.41
N PRO A 135 4.84 -0.16 -9.98
CA PRO A 135 3.88 -1.22 -9.68
C PRO A 135 4.47 -2.62 -9.89
N ALA A 136 5.20 -2.85 -10.99
CA ALA A 136 5.84 -4.14 -11.27
C ALA A 136 6.91 -4.51 -10.23
N PHE A 137 7.70 -3.54 -9.76
CA PHE A 137 8.68 -3.72 -8.70
C PHE A 137 8.02 -4.14 -7.39
N VAL A 138 6.94 -3.45 -6.98
CA VAL A 138 6.23 -3.72 -5.73
C VAL A 138 5.57 -5.10 -5.77
N ILE A 139 4.86 -5.42 -6.87
CA ILE A 139 4.24 -6.74 -7.06
C ILE A 139 5.30 -7.83 -6.96
N ARG A 140 6.40 -7.74 -7.72
CA ARG A 140 7.48 -8.73 -7.68
C ARG A 140 8.08 -8.89 -6.27
N THR A 141 8.26 -7.79 -5.56
CA THR A 141 8.80 -7.80 -4.20
C THR A 141 7.88 -8.51 -3.22
N LEU A 142 6.57 -8.29 -3.32
CA LEU A 142 5.56 -8.95 -2.49
C LEU A 142 5.36 -10.42 -2.87
N MET A 143 5.44 -10.77 -4.16
CA MET A 143 5.37 -12.16 -4.60
C MET A 143 6.53 -13.02 -4.07
N ASN A 144 7.69 -12.41 -3.81
CA ASN A 144 8.83 -13.10 -3.20
C ASN A 144 8.73 -13.27 -1.67
N ARG A 145 7.66 -12.79 -1.02
CA ARG A 145 7.42 -12.92 0.44
C ARG A 145 6.42 -14.01 0.78
N GLU A 146 6.83 -15.26 0.62
CA GLU A 146 5.96 -16.40 0.94
C GLU A 146 5.72 -16.60 2.45
N SER A 147 6.59 -16.07 3.32
CA SER A 147 6.54 -16.32 4.76
C SER A 147 5.42 -15.58 5.50
N ASP A 148 4.75 -14.63 4.85
CA ASP A 148 3.67 -13.83 5.45
C ASP A 148 2.58 -13.51 4.41
N PRO A 149 1.66 -14.46 4.15
CA PRO A 149 0.62 -14.29 3.14
C PRO A 149 -0.34 -13.13 3.42
N GLU A 150 -0.62 -12.82 4.70
CA GLU A 150 -1.53 -11.73 5.04
C GLU A 150 -0.90 -10.38 4.71
N ALA A 151 0.37 -10.16 5.07
CA ALA A 151 1.11 -8.95 4.68
C ALA A 151 1.28 -8.85 3.16
N GLN A 152 1.54 -9.97 2.48
CA GLN A 152 1.59 -10.03 1.01
C GLN A 152 0.28 -9.52 0.39
N GLY A 153 -0.86 -10.04 0.84
CA GLY A 153 -2.18 -9.63 0.37
C GLY A 153 -2.50 -8.17 0.68
N ASN A 154 -2.19 -7.69 1.90
CA ASN A 154 -2.39 -6.29 2.27
C ASN A 154 -1.59 -5.32 1.38
N GLY A 155 -0.32 -5.65 1.09
CA GLY A 155 0.53 -4.87 0.19
C GLY A 155 0.00 -4.85 -1.24
N LEU A 156 -0.43 -6.02 -1.78
CA LEU A 156 -1.02 -6.10 -3.12
C LEU A 156 -2.36 -5.36 -3.19
N GLY A 157 -3.13 -5.35 -2.10
CA GLY A 157 -4.30 -4.51 -1.94
C GLY A 157 -3.97 -3.03 -2.14
N GLY A 158 -2.84 -2.55 -1.61
CA GLY A 158 -2.35 -1.19 -1.86
C GLY A 158 -2.04 -0.90 -3.32
N VAL A 159 -1.47 -1.86 -4.05
CA VAL A 159 -1.23 -1.73 -5.50
C VAL A 159 -2.54 -1.71 -6.27
N LEU A 160 -3.53 -2.53 -5.88
CA LEU A 160 -4.87 -2.51 -6.46
C LEU A 160 -5.55 -1.14 -6.30
N LEU A 161 -5.37 -0.47 -5.16
CA LEU A 161 -5.90 0.87 -4.91
C LEU A 161 -5.30 1.96 -5.82
N LEU A 162 -4.29 1.64 -6.65
CA LEU A 162 -3.92 2.51 -7.76
C LEU A 162 -5.11 2.70 -8.70
N GLY A 163 -5.92 1.67 -8.95
CA GLY A 163 -7.12 1.77 -9.79
C GLY A 163 -6.87 2.08 -11.27
N ASP A 164 -5.60 2.06 -11.70
CA ASP A 164 -5.21 2.26 -13.10
C ASP A 164 -5.33 0.94 -13.85
N LYS A 165 -6.16 0.88 -14.90
CA LYS A 165 -6.41 -0.34 -15.69
C LYS A 165 -5.13 -0.95 -16.26
N ARG A 166 -4.10 -0.16 -16.51
CA ARG A 166 -2.81 -0.64 -17.05
C ARG A 166 -2.05 -1.49 -16.04
N VAL A 167 -2.33 -1.32 -14.73
CA VAL A 167 -1.73 -2.12 -13.65
C VAL A 167 -2.45 -3.45 -13.44
N MET A 168 -3.74 -3.54 -13.76
CA MET A 168 -4.57 -4.73 -13.44
C MET A 168 -4.04 -6.04 -14.02
N PRO A 169 -3.54 -6.13 -15.27
CA PRO A 169 -2.97 -7.36 -15.79
C PRO A 169 -1.76 -7.89 -14.97
N LEU A 170 -0.98 -6.99 -14.35
CA LEU A 170 0.12 -7.40 -13.47
C LEU A 170 -0.39 -8.02 -12.16
N LEU A 171 -1.51 -7.50 -11.64
CA LEU A 171 -2.16 -8.02 -10.45
C LEU A 171 -2.89 -9.33 -10.72
N GLU A 172 -3.50 -9.50 -11.89
CA GLU A 172 -4.16 -10.75 -12.31
C GLU A 172 -3.14 -11.89 -12.37
N ALA A 173 -1.98 -11.66 -12.99
CA ALA A 173 -0.90 -12.65 -13.03
C ALA A 173 -0.34 -12.98 -11.62
N ALA A 174 -0.36 -12.03 -10.70
CA ALA A 174 0.01 -12.25 -9.31
C ALA A 174 -1.07 -13.05 -8.55
N TRP A 175 -2.34 -12.71 -8.77
CA TRP A 175 -3.51 -13.29 -8.10
C TRP A 175 -3.59 -14.81 -8.23
N GLU A 176 -3.30 -15.34 -9.43
CA GLU A 176 -3.28 -16.78 -9.71
C GLU A 176 -2.27 -17.56 -8.87
N GLN A 177 -1.22 -16.88 -8.38
CA GLN A 177 -0.15 -17.47 -7.58
C GLN A 177 -0.35 -17.27 -6.07
N LEU A 178 -1.35 -16.49 -5.67
CA LEU A 178 -1.60 -16.19 -4.27
C LEU A 178 -2.24 -17.36 -3.54
N SER A 179 -1.85 -17.53 -2.28
CA SER A 179 -2.63 -18.36 -1.35
C SER A 179 -3.99 -17.71 -1.06
N GLU A 180 -4.96 -18.54 -0.66
CA GLU A 180 -6.28 -18.06 -0.23
C GLU A 180 -6.19 -16.98 0.86
N THR A 181 -5.27 -17.11 1.80
CA THR A 181 -5.05 -16.11 2.87
C THR A 181 -4.63 -14.74 2.29
N ALA A 182 -3.73 -14.73 1.31
CA ALA A 182 -3.30 -13.50 0.65
C ALA A 182 -4.42 -12.89 -0.20
N GLN A 183 -5.17 -13.72 -0.92
CA GLN A 183 -6.35 -13.30 -1.68
C GLN A 183 -7.39 -12.62 -0.77
N LEU A 184 -7.74 -13.27 0.34
CA LEU A 184 -8.67 -12.71 1.34
C LEU A 184 -8.17 -11.39 1.93
N ALA A 185 -6.87 -11.28 2.24
CA ALA A 185 -6.29 -10.05 2.76
C ALA A 185 -6.39 -8.91 1.73
N MET A 186 -6.13 -9.18 0.45
CA MET A 186 -6.23 -8.20 -0.64
C MET A 186 -7.64 -7.60 -0.77
N THR A 187 -8.70 -8.38 -0.55
CA THR A 187 -10.11 -7.89 -0.60
C THR A 187 -10.46 -6.86 0.47
N ARG A 188 -9.62 -6.72 1.51
CA ARG A 188 -9.86 -5.78 2.62
C ARG A 188 -9.42 -4.35 2.30
N ALA A 189 -8.68 -4.15 1.22
CA ALA A 189 -8.25 -2.84 0.76
C ALA A 189 -9.47 -1.99 0.39
N LYS A 190 -9.48 -0.72 0.83
CA LYS A 190 -10.60 0.20 0.62
C LYS A 190 -10.12 1.51 0.03
N SER A 191 -10.90 2.03 -0.91
CA SER A 191 -10.72 3.35 -1.51
C SER A 191 -11.93 4.23 -1.22
N GLY A 192 -11.70 5.54 -1.08
CA GLY A 192 -12.77 6.54 -1.11
C GLY A 192 -13.31 6.81 -2.51
N PHE A 193 -12.78 6.16 -3.54
CA PHE A 193 -13.21 6.28 -4.94
C PHE A 193 -13.52 4.89 -5.51
N VAL A 194 -14.55 4.81 -6.34
CA VAL A 194 -14.82 3.61 -7.14
C VAL A 194 -14.08 3.75 -8.46
N SER A 195 -12.97 3.02 -8.61
CA SER A 195 -12.24 2.96 -9.88
C SER A 195 -12.82 1.83 -10.73
N GLU A 196 -13.00 2.11 -12.02
CA GLU A 196 -13.39 1.10 -13.00
C GLU A 196 -12.39 -0.07 -13.03
N GLY A 197 -11.09 0.21 -13.00
CA GLY A 197 -10.05 -0.82 -13.00
C GLY A 197 -10.14 -1.78 -11.82
N ILE A 198 -10.53 -1.31 -10.63
CA ILE A 198 -10.70 -2.18 -9.45
C ILE A 198 -11.93 -3.09 -9.61
N VAL A 199 -13.03 -2.56 -10.16
CA VAL A 199 -14.24 -3.36 -10.39
C VAL A 199 -13.97 -4.45 -11.43
N GLU A 200 -13.33 -4.07 -12.54
CA GLU A 200 -12.93 -5.01 -13.60
C GLU A 200 -12.02 -6.12 -13.08
N PHE A 201 -11.00 -5.75 -12.28
CA PHE A 201 -10.11 -6.75 -11.65
C PHE A 201 -10.89 -7.77 -10.83
N TRP A 202 -11.82 -7.33 -9.98
CA TRP A 202 -12.61 -8.24 -9.16
C TRP A 202 -13.57 -9.11 -9.96
N LEU A 203 -14.20 -8.57 -11.00
CA LEU A 203 -15.04 -9.36 -11.90
C LEU A 203 -14.20 -10.43 -12.62
N ASN A 204 -13.01 -10.08 -13.10
CA ASN A 204 -12.09 -11.04 -13.73
C ASN A 204 -11.67 -12.16 -12.76
N CYS A 205 -11.42 -11.83 -11.49
CA CYS A 205 -11.12 -12.83 -10.45
C CYS A 205 -12.30 -13.79 -10.20
N LEU A 206 -13.54 -13.29 -10.19
CA LEU A 206 -14.74 -14.12 -10.03
C LEU A 206 -14.92 -15.06 -11.23
N GLU A 207 -14.81 -14.52 -12.44
CA GLU A 207 -14.98 -15.28 -13.70
C GLU A 207 -13.89 -16.33 -13.93
N SER A 208 -12.66 -16.08 -13.46
CA SER A 208 -11.57 -17.05 -13.53
C SER A 208 -11.71 -18.20 -12.52
N GLY A 209 -12.64 -18.06 -11.56
CA GLY A 209 -12.87 -19.01 -10.48
C GLY A 209 -11.97 -18.77 -9.27
N CYS A 210 -12.57 -18.89 -8.08
CA CYS A 210 -11.87 -18.83 -6.80
C CYS A 210 -12.58 -19.73 -5.77
N SER A 211 -12.01 -19.87 -4.56
CA SER A 211 -12.69 -20.60 -3.47
C SER A 211 -13.95 -19.85 -3.00
N GLU A 212 -14.90 -20.55 -2.37
CA GLU A 212 -16.15 -19.94 -1.87
C GLU A 212 -15.90 -18.77 -0.90
N SER A 213 -14.90 -18.90 -0.03
CA SER A 213 -14.50 -17.85 0.92
C SER A 213 -14.04 -16.59 0.19
N VAL A 214 -13.19 -16.74 -0.82
CA VAL A 214 -12.66 -15.65 -1.63
C VAL A 214 -13.76 -15.05 -2.49
N PHE A 215 -14.62 -15.88 -3.10
CA PHE A 215 -15.78 -15.45 -3.88
C PHE A 215 -16.66 -14.50 -3.06
N GLY A 216 -17.08 -14.94 -1.87
CA GLY A 216 -17.91 -14.12 -0.98
C GLY A 216 -17.23 -12.82 -0.57
N SER A 217 -15.92 -12.85 -0.31
CA SER A 217 -15.13 -11.66 0.02
C SER A 217 -15.00 -10.68 -1.15
N VAL A 218 -14.79 -11.18 -2.38
CA VAL A 218 -14.70 -10.34 -3.59
C VAL A 218 -16.05 -9.73 -3.92
N VAL A 219 -17.14 -10.49 -3.86
CA VAL A 219 -18.51 -9.96 -4.00
C VAL A 219 -18.78 -8.87 -2.96
N ALA A 220 -18.41 -9.10 -1.70
CA ALA A 220 -18.56 -8.09 -0.65
C ALA A 220 -17.70 -6.84 -0.91
N ALA A 221 -16.50 -6.99 -1.48
CA ALA A 221 -15.65 -5.86 -1.86
C ALA A 221 -16.33 -5.00 -2.94
N ILE A 222 -16.82 -5.61 -4.03
CA ILE A 222 -17.58 -4.92 -5.09
C ILE A 222 -18.84 -4.25 -4.52
N ALA A 223 -19.61 -4.97 -3.71
CA ALA A 223 -20.89 -4.49 -3.21
C ALA A 223 -20.75 -3.23 -2.34
N LYS A 224 -19.69 -3.15 -1.53
CA LYS A 224 -19.48 -2.04 -0.58
C LYS A 224 -18.92 -0.76 -1.21
N MET A 225 -18.28 -0.85 -2.38
CA MET A 225 -17.56 0.28 -3.00
C MET A 225 -18.39 1.56 -3.09
N PRO A 226 -19.63 1.57 -3.64
CA PRO A 226 -20.44 2.78 -3.72
C PRO A 226 -20.80 3.40 -2.38
N ALA A 227 -20.99 2.58 -1.35
CA ALA A 227 -21.42 3.03 -0.03
C ALA A 227 -20.28 3.67 0.78
N ILE A 228 -19.02 3.40 0.44
CA ILE A 228 -17.85 4.05 1.05
C ILE A 228 -17.24 5.15 0.16
N ALA A 229 -17.77 5.33 -1.05
CA ALA A 229 -17.28 6.31 -2.00
C ALA A 229 -17.63 7.75 -1.58
N GLN A 230 -16.65 8.65 -1.76
CA GLN A 230 -16.79 10.09 -1.52
C GLN A 230 -17.52 10.80 -2.66
N VAL A 231 -17.45 10.25 -3.87
CA VAL A 231 -18.11 10.76 -5.06
C VAL A 231 -19.07 9.69 -5.62
N PRO A 232 -20.28 10.06 -6.08
CA PRO A 232 -21.30 9.10 -6.50
C PRO A 232 -21.09 8.61 -7.95
N MET A 233 -19.85 8.28 -8.31
CA MET A 233 -19.45 7.92 -9.67
C MET A 233 -18.38 6.83 -9.67
N VAL A 234 -18.42 5.98 -10.70
CA VAL A 234 -17.29 5.15 -11.12
C VAL A 234 -16.40 5.99 -12.02
N VAL A 235 -15.10 5.98 -11.77
CA VAL A 235 -14.12 6.78 -12.50
C VAL A 235 -13.12 5.87 -13.17
N ASP A 236 -12.91 6.07 -14.47
CA ASP A 236 -11.76 5.53 -15.19
C ASP A 236 -10.67 6.61 -15.28
N PHE A 237 -9.45 6.26 -14.93
CA PHE A 237 -8.34 7.19 -14.94
C PHE A 237 -7.01 6.49 -15.15
N GLU A 238 -6.06 7.26 -15.67
CA GLU A 238 -4.66 6.88 -15.71
C GLU A 238 -3.87 7.67 -14.67
N ARG A 239 -2.96 6.99 -13.98
CA ARG A 239 -1.98 7.61 -13.11
C ARG A 239 -0.74 8.00 -13.89
N ARG A 240 -0.15 9.11 -13.49
CA ARG A 240 1.19 9.46 -13.93
C ARG A 240 2.21 8.69 -13.10
N PHE A 241 3.09 7.97 -13.79
CA PHE A 241 4.23 7.28 -13.20
C PHE A 241 5.54 7.83 -13.76
N PRO A 242 6.51 8.22 -12.91
CA PRO A 242 6.34 8.48 -11.47
C PRO A 242 5.51 9.75 -11.20
N ALA A 243 4.92 9.86 -10.01
CA ALA A 243 4.05 10.99 -9.63
C ALA A 243 4.77 12.35 -9.70
N TYR A 244 6.07 12.38 -9.44
CA TYR A 244 6.90 13.60 -9.47
C TYR A 244 7.39 13.99 -10.88
N ALA A 245 6.97 13.29 -11.95
CA ALA A 245 7.32 13.63 -13.33
C ALA A 245 6.69 14.96 -13.81
N GLY A 246 5.83 15.59 -12.99
CA GLY A 246 5.16 16.85 -13.26
C GLY A 246 3.90 16.71 -14.11
N GLY A 247 3.03 17.71 -14.05
CA GLY A 247 1.69 17.67 -14.67
C GLY A 247 0.62 17.11 -13.73
N GLU A 248 -0.56 16.84 -14.27
CA GLU A 248 -1.65 16.24 -13.50
C GLU A 248 -1.29 14.80 -13.09
N PRO A 249 -1.42 14.44 -11.78
CA PRO A 249 -1.08 13.11 -11.27
C PRO A 249 -2.10 12.04 -11.68
N LEU A 250 -3.33 12.46 -11.99
CA LEU A 250 -4.44 11.63 -12.43
C LEU A 250 -5.06 12.25 -13.68
N ILE A 251 -5.22 11.45 -14.73
CA ILE A 251 -5.89 11.83 -15.96
C ILE A 251 -7.21 11.06 -16.01
N THR A 252 -8.32 11.74 -15.73
CA THR A 252 -9.66 11.14 -15.85
C THR A 252 -9.98 10.87 -17.32
N LEU A 253 -10.25 9.61 -17.64
CA LEU A 253 -10.65 9.16 -18.98
C LEU A 253 -12.18 9.17 -19.12
N SER A 254 -12.89 8.71 -18.09
CA SER A 254 -14.35 8.63 -18.10
C SER A 254 -14.91 8.74 -16.68
N GLN A 255 -16.19 9.12 -16.59
CA GLN A 255 -16.97 9.12 -15.37
C GLN A 255 -18.37 8.60 -15.68
N THR A 256 -18.82 7.63 -14.90
CA THR A 256 -20.11 6.97 -15.08
C THR A 256 -20.85 6.96 -13.75
N SER A 257 -22.17 7.21 -13.74
CA SER A 257 -22.95 7.09 -12.52
C SER A 257 -22.95 5.63 -12.04
N PHE A 258 -23.14 5.37 -10.73
CA PHE A 258 -23.24 3.99 -10.24
C PHE A 258 -24.37 3.20 -10.91
N SER A 259 -25.50 3.84 -11.20
CA SER A 259 -26.62 3.19 -11.87
C SER A 259 -26.26 2.79 -13.30
N ASP A 260 -25.68 3.71 -14.08
CA ASP A 260 -25.34 3.41 -15.48
C ASP A 260 -24.22 2.38 -15.56
N TYR A 261 -23.23 2.43 -14.65
CA TYR A 261 -22.16 1.44 -14.61
C TYR A 261 -22.66 0.07 -14.15
N LEU A 262 -23.60 0.01 -13.19
CA LEU A 262 -24.23 -1.24 -12.78
C LEU A 262 -24.91 -1.94 -13.96
N GLU A 263 -25.61 -1.20 -14.82
CA GLU A 263 -26.22 -1.77 -16.03
C GLU A 263 -25.17 -2.25 -17.05
N GLN A 264 -23.98 -1.64 -17.09
CA GLN A 264 -22.88 -2.11 -17.94
C GLN A 264 -22.32 -3.46 -17.49
N ILE A 265 -22.10 -3.64 -16.18
CA ILE A 265 -21.53 -4.87 -15.62
C ILE A 265 -22.59 -5.95 -15.35
N ARG A 266 -23.88 -5.60 -15.39
CA ARG A 266 -24.99 -6.50 -15.09
C ARG A 266 -24.96 -7.83 -15.85
N PRO A 267 -24.69 -7.90 -17.17
CA PRO A 267 -24.66 -9.18 -17.87
C PRO A 267 -23.62 -10.16 -17.29
N ARG A 268 -22.50 -9.65 -16.78
CA ARG A 268 -21.46 -10.47 -16.13
C ARG A 268 -21.93 -10.96 -14.77
N LEU A 269 -22.55 -10.07 -13.98
CA LEU A 269 -23.11 -10.40 -12.68
C LEU A 269 -24.25 -11.42 -12.76
N ASP A 270 -25.13 -11.31 -13.76
CA ASP A 270 -26.25 -12.24 -13.96
C ASP A 270 -25.72 -13.67 -14.26
N ILE A 271 -24.65 -13.80 -15.08
CA ILE A 271 -23.98 -15.09 -15.33
C ILE A 271 -23.37 -15.66 -14.04
N LEU A 272 -22.62 -14.83 -13.30
CA LEU A 272 -22.02 -15.25 -12.04
C LEU A 272 -23.07 -15.64 -10.99
N GLU A 273 -24.23 -14.97 -10.96
CA GLU A 273 -25.34 -15.29 -10.06
C GLU A 273 -25.99 -16.64 -10.42
N GLU A 274 -26.08 -16.99 -11.70
CA GLU A 274 -26.60 -18.29 -12.14
C GLU A 274 -25.69 -19.45 -11.71
N GLU A 275 -24.37 -19.22 -11.68
CA GLU A 275 -23.34 -20.18 -11.28
C GLU A 275 -23.09 -20.21 -9.76
N GLU A 276 -23.56 -19.21 -9.02
CA GLU A 276 -23.37 -19.05 -7.58
C GLU A 276 -24.07 -20.15 -6.76
N SER A 277 -23.34 -20.67 -5.76
CA SER A 277 -23.88 -21.62 -4.79
C SER A 277 -24.73 -20.93 -3.72
N GLU A 278 -25.75 -21.61 -3.20
CA GLU A 278 -26.58 -21.07 -2.12
C GLU A 278 -25.81 -21.02 -0.78
N PRO A 279 -25.95 -19.94 0.02
CA PRO A 279 -26.82 -18.78 -0.20
C PRO A 279 -26.21 -17.74 -1.14
N LYS A 280 -27.03 -17.23 -2.07
CA LYS A 280 -26.58 -16.19 -3.02
C LYS A 280 -26.23 -14.86 -2.36
N VAL A 281 -25.07 -14.30 -2.70
CA VAL A 281 -24.56 -12.99 -2.24
C VAL A 281 -24.45 -11.96 -3.36
N ILE A 282 -24.38 -12.34 -4.64
CA ILE A 282 -24.38 -11.39 -5.78
C ILE A 282 -25.59 -10.43 -5.77
N PRO A 283 -26.81 -10.85 -5.39
CA PRO A 283 -27.95 -9.95 -5.28
C PRO A 283 -27.69 -8.70 -4.40
N LYS A 284 -26.75 -8.77 -3.45
CA LYS A 284 -26.34 -7.63 -2.62
C LYS A 284 -25.61 -6.53 -3.38
N ILE A 285 -24.93 -6.84 -4.48
CA ILE A 285 -24.33 -5.84 -5.36
C ILE A 285 -25.44 -4.93 -5.91
N PHE A 286 -26.49 -5.51 -6.50
CA PHE A 286 -27.59 -4.74 -7.06
C PHE A 286 -28.34 -3.90 -6.01
N GLU A 287 -28.54 -4.45 -4.81
CA GLU A 287 -29.20 -3.76 -3.71
C GLU A 287 -28.44 -2.50 -3.28
N ILE A 288 -27.14 -2.64 -3.00
CA ILE A 288 -26.32 -1.53 -2.50
C ILE A 288 -26.05 -0.51 -3.60
N TRP A 289 -25.74 -0.94 -4.81
CA TRP A 289 -25.39 -0.02 -5.91
C TRP A 289 -26.57 0.85 -6.37
N ARG A 290 -27.82 0.37 -6.24
CA ARG A 290 -29.01 1.19 -6.51
C ARG A 290 -29.26 2.27 -5.46
N ASN A 291 -28.91 2.01 -4.21
CA ASN A 291 -29.22 2.91 -3.07
C ASN A 291 -28.04 3.03 -2.09
N PRO A 292 -26.84 3.44 -2.53
CA PRO A 292 -25.63 3.36 -1.70
C PRO A 292 -25.70 4.19 -0.42
N GLU A 293 -26.45 5.30 -0.46
CA GLU A 293 -26.70 6.18 0.68
C GLU A 293 -27.36 5.47 1.87
N GLN A 294 -28.20 4.47 1.63
CA GLN A 294 -28.87 3.71 2.70
C GLN A 294 -27.91 2.83 3.50
N PHE A 295 -26.75 2.53 2.91
CA PHE A 295 -25.74 1.63 3.49
C PHE A 295 -24.52 2.38 4.05
N ARG A 296 -24.45 3.70 3.87
CA ARG A 296 -23.37 4.53 4.45
C ARG A 296 -23.31 4.34 5.97
N GLY A 297 -22.11 4.03 6.47
CA GLY A 297 -21.87 3.78 7.90
C GLY A 297 -22.32 2.40 8.41
N LEU A 298 -23.05 1.61 7.60
CA LEU A 298 -23.39 0.23 7.91
C LEU A 298 -22.36 -0.77 7.36
N VAL A 299 -21.69 -0.39 6.28
CA VAL A 299 -20.59 -1.15 5.68
C VAL A 299 -19.23 -0.62 6.14
N GLY A 300 -18.94 -0.84 7.43
CA GLY A 300 -17.62 -0.63 8.06
C GLY A 300 -16.73 -1.85 7.95
#